data_AF-A0A0A7PJ54-F1
#
_entry.id   AF-A0A0A7PJ54-F1
#
_cell.length_a   1.000
_cell.length_b   1.000
_cell.length_c   1.000
_cell.angle_alpha   90.00
_cell.angle_beta   90.00
_cell.angle_gamma   90.00
#
_symmetry.space_group_name_H-M   'P 1'
#
loop_
_entity.id
_entity.type
_entity.pdbx_description
1 polymer ?
#
loop_
_entity_poly.entity_id
_entity_poly.type
_entity_poly.pdbx_seq_one_letter_code
_entity_poly.pdbx_strand_id
1 'polypeptide(L)'
;MEAMLQPGMAIVLALAAAQGDAADVEKGMAPATNPGSWVTNDDYPASAMREEREGTTGFQLTIGADGLPTGCDIIAPSGHGDLDAVTCQLIMQRARFTPGRNARGEAVGGTYSNRIRWQIPGKGTYPVAVAGFGLDPAQESWPRGAIPDDAFKRIDPAAHYPAAARAAREEGVVHMELNIDSAGQVAGCKVNESSLSATLDEAACALMRSEGKFLPALDSDGKPTKGIVAATFQWSLPREGTGGDAGVSIPSSAAFPLGEPGSATMTVQVGADGRVVDCRFSNTGKFGAAPNGMTPCDTFGAQARYQPFVDENGKKVAKRVILQSELTIEDAPAAAK
;
A
#
# COMPACT_ATOMS: atom_id res chain seq x y z
N MET A 1 -76.65 -41.99 22.62
CA MET A 1 -77.43 -41.28 21.60
C MET A 1 -76.64 -40.04 21.25
N GLU A 2 -76.23 -39.95 19.98
CA GLU A 2 -75.76 -38.80 19.17
C GLU A 2 -75.44 -37.48 19.90
N ALA A 3 -74.20 -36.98 19.81
CA ALA A 3 -73.60 -36.19 18.71
C ALA A 3 -74.05 -34.71 18.71
N MET A 4 -73.09 -33.78 18.82
CA MET A 4 -72.75 -32.76 17.80
C MET A 4 -71.96 -31.58 18.39
N LEU A 5 -70.88 -31.24 17.69
CA LEU A 5 -70.03 -30.05 17.75
C LEU A 5 -70.81 -28.72 17.72
N GLN A 6 -70.33 -27.68 18.43
CA GLN A 6 -69.67 -26.49 17.85
C GLN A 6 -69.32 -25.39 18.89
N PRO A 7 -68.45 -24.40 18.56
CA PRO A 7 -67.41 -23.85 19.44
C PRO A 7 -67.74 -22.44 20.00
N GLY A 8 -66.95 -21.99 20.98
CA GLY A 8 -66.99 -20.60 21.42
C GLY A 8 -65.74 -20.18 22.21
N MET A 9 -65.26 -18.97 21.91
CA MET A 9 -64.26 -18.16 22.62
C MET A 9 -62.78 -18.48 22.40
N ALA A 10 -62.23 -17.86 21.35
CA ALA A 10 -60.82 -17.50 21.26
C ALA A 10 -60.51 -16.33 22.21
N ILE A 11 -59.63 -16.57 23.18
CA ILE A 11 -58.99 -15.53 24.00
C ILE A 11 -57.80 -15.00 23.20
N VAL A 12 -57.86 -13.74 22.75
CA VAL A 12 -56.72 -13.05 22.15
C VAL A 12 -55.93 -12.39 23.28
N LEU A 13 -54.84 -13.04 23.71
CA LEU A 13 -53.82 -12.40 24.54
C LEU A 13 -52.97 -11.49 23.64
N ALA A 14 -53.06 -10.18 23.87
CA ALA A 14 -52.16 -9.20 23.27
C ALA A 14 -50.76 -9.35 23.89
N LEU A 15 -49.80 -9.86 23.13
CA LEU A 15 -48.38 -9.66 23.41
C LEU A 15 -48.03 -8.20 23.10
N ALA A 16 -47.84 -7.40 24.14
CA ALA A 16 -47.14 -6.12 24.02
C ALA A 16 -45.66 -6.43 23.77
N ALA A 17 -45.25 -6.44 22.49
CA ALA A 17 -43.85 -6.35 22.13
C ALA A 17 -43.38 -4.94 22.50
N ALA A 18 -42.57 -4.83 23.57
CA ALA A 18 -41.73 -3.66 23.79
C ALA A 18 -40.68 -3.63 22.67
N GLN A 19 -41.06 -3.03 21.54
CA GLN A 19 -40.15 -2.68 20.47
C GLN A 19 -39.31 -1.53 21.01
N GLY A 20 -38.06 -1.81 21.38
CA GLY A 20 -37.06 -0.76 21.58
C GLY A 20 -36.90 -0.03 20.27
N ASP A 21 -37.26 1.25 20.24
CA ASP A 21 -37.12 2.15 19.10
C ASP A 21 -35.66 2.19 18.63
N ALA A 22 -35.36 1.39 17.61
CA ALA A 22 -34.19 1.56 16.74
C ALA A 22 -34.57 2.48 15.56
N ALA A 23 -35.28 3.57 15.85
CA ALA A 23 -35.78 4.50 14.85
C ALA A 23 -35.08 5.85 14.95
N ASP A 24 -34.45 6.21 13.84
CA ASP A 24 -33.93 7.52 13.43
C ASP A 24 -32.76 8.09 14.20
N VAL A 25 -31.55 7.63 13.85
CA VAL A 25 -30.35 8.45 13.99
C VAL A 25 -30.27 9.38 12.77
N GLU A 26 -30.74 10.62 12.89
CA GLU A 26 -30.82 11.60 11.79
C GLU A 26 -29.43 12.05 11.30
N LYS A 27 -28.42 11.95 12.18
CA LYS A 27 -26.99 12.16 11.88
C LYS A 27 -26.15 11.07 12.54
N GLY A 28 -25.52 10.23 11.72
CA GLY A 28 -24.73 9.08 12.18
C GLY A 28 -23.56 9.46 13.09
N MET A 29 -23.28 8.61 14.07
CA MET A 29 -22.10 8.69 14.94
C MET A 29 -20.83 8.57 14.09
N ALA A 30 -19.84 9.41 14.37
CA ALA A 30 -18.58 9.42 13.62
C ALA A 30 -17.38 9.74 14.54
N PRO A 31 -16.16 9.28 14.22
CA PRO A 31 -14.95 9.71 14.92
C PRO A 31 -14.82 11.24 14.93
N ALA A 32 -14.63 11.84 16.11
CA ALA A 32 -14.33 13.26 16.29
C ALA A 32 -12.84 13.57 16.13
N THR A 33 -12.00 12.54 16.26
CA THR A 33 -10.56 12.58 16.02
C THR A 33 -10.19 11.53 14.99
N ASN A 34 -9.08 11.72 14.27
CA ASN A 34 -8.64 10.79 13.24
C ASN A 34 -8.39 9.39 13.85
N PRO A 35 -9.08 8.33 13.40
CA PRO A 35 -8.83 6.98 13.87
C PRO A 35 -7.37 6.52 13.72
N GLY A 36 -6.67 7.02 12.70
CA GLY A 36 -5.25 6.73 12.46
C GLY A 36 -4.29 7.37 13.46
N SER A 37 -4.76 8.18 14.42
CA SER A 37 -3.93 8.72 15.50
C SER A 37 -4.14 8.02 16.84
N TRP A 38 -5.06 7.06 16.93
CA TRP A 38 -5.31 6.36 18.19
C TRP A 38 -4.23 5.34 18.53
N VAL A 39 -3.64 4.72 17.51
CA VAL A 39 -2.49 3.83 17.63
C VAL A 39 -1.41 4.31 16.66
N THR A 40 -0.19 4.45 17.17
CA THR A 40 0.96 4.97 16.43
C THR A 40 2.13 3.99 16.50
N ASN A 41 3.16 4.22 15.70
CA ASN A 41 4.37 3.39 15.71
C ASN A 41 5.08 3.38 17.08
N ASP A 42 5.00 4.49 17.82
CA ASP A 42 5.58 4.59 19.16
C ASP A 42 4.91 3.66 20.18
N ASP A 43 3.71 3.18 19.86
CA ASP A 43 2.94 2.30 20.73
C ASP A 43 3.25 0.81 20.49
N TYR A 44 4.17 0.48 19.57
CA TYR A 44 4.57 -0.90 19.30
C TYR A 44 5.21 -1.54 20.54
N PRO A 45 4.66 -2.65 21.07
CA PRO A 45 5.24 -3.29 22.24
C PRO A 45 6.69 -3.72 21.99
N ALA A 46 7.61 -3.30 22.86
CA ALA A 46 9.04 -3.59 22.70
C ALA A 46 9.36 -5.10 22.64
N SER A 47 8.57 -5.93 23.36
CA SER A 47 8.65 -7.40 23.28
C SER A 47 8.24 -7.93 21.91
N ALA A 48 7.14 -7.40 21.35
CA ALA A 48 6.66 -7.79 20.03
C ALA A 48 7.63 -7.37 18.92
N MET A 49 8.25 -6.19 19.03
CA MET A 49 9.31 -5.77 18.10
C MET A 49 10.53 -6.70 18.16
N ARG A 50 11.00 -7.06 19.36
CA ARG A 50 12.17 -7.95 19.51
C ARG A 50 11.93 -9.35 18.94
N GLU A 51 10.69 -9.82 19.03
CA GLU A 51 10.28 -11.15 18.57
C GLU A 51 9.69 -11.14 17.16
N GLU A 52 9.78 -9.99 16.47
CA GLU A 52 9.28 -9.80 15.11
C GLU A 52 7.79 -10.15 14.91
N ARG A 53 6.98 -9.92 15.93
CA ARG A 53 5.56 -10.34 15.96
C ARG A 53 4.66 -9.31 15.31
N GLU A 54 4.06 -9.68 14.19
CA GLU A 54 3.18 -8.83 13.38
C GLU A 54 1.75 -9.39 13.31
N GLY A 55 0.79 -8.56 12.94
CA GLY A 55 -0.58 -9.02 12.71
C GLY A 55 -1.58 -7.90 12.53
N THR A 56 -2.86 -8.25 12.42
CA THR A 56 -3.94 -7.25 12.31
C THR A 56 -5.00 -7.54 13.36
N THR A 57 -5.17 -6.59 14.29
CA THR A 57 -6.19 -6.64 15.34
C THR A 57 -7.45 -5.93 14.85
N GLY A 58 -8.55 -6.65 14.67
CA GLY A 58 -9.89 -6.09 14.46
C GLY A 58 -10.63 -5.93 15.78
N PHE A 59 -11.24 -4.77 16.00
CA PHE A 59 -11.94 -4.42 17.23
C PHE A 59 -13.33 -3.82 16.97
N GLN A 60 -14.20 -3.91 17.97
CA GLN A 60 -15.48 -3.23 18.05
C GLN A 60 -15.56 -2.43 19.35
N LEU A 61 -15.88 -1.15 19.25
CA LEU A 61 -16.11 -0.28 20.39
C LEU A 61 -17.59 -0.18 20.69
N THR A 62 -17.90 -0.05 21.98
CA THR A 62 -19.15 0.51 22.46
C THR A 62 -18.90 1.96 22.87
N ILE A 63 -19.71 2.90 22.37
CA ILE A 63 -19.55 4.34 22.58
C ILE A 63 -20.78 4.86 23.34
N GLY A 64 -20.55 5.65 24.37
CA GLY A 64 -21.59 6.32 25.15
C GLY A 64 -22.20 7.52 24.43
N ALA A 65 -23.33 8.02 24.95
CA ALA A 65 -23.98 9.23 24.44
C ALA A 65 -23.13 10.51 24.61
N ASP A 66 -22.05 10.45 25.39
CA ASP A 66 -21.03 11.48 25.58
C ASP A 66 -19.91 11.43 24.52
N GLY A 67 -19.91 10.41 23.64
CA GLY A 67 -18.93 10.25 22.58
C GLY A 67 -17.62 9.61 23.05
N LEU A 68 -17.61 9.03 24.26
CA LEU A 68 -16.47 8.30 24.81
C LEU A 68 -16.65 6.78 24.62
N PRO A 69 -15.59 6.05 24.26
CA PRO A 69 -15.60 4.59 24.31
C PRO A 69 -15.84 4.09 25.75
N THR A 70 -16.80 3.20 25.93
CA THR A 70 -17.12 2.54 27.20
C THR A 70 -16.76 1.06 27.20
N GLY A 71 -16.48 0.48 26.03
CA GLY A 71 -16.02 -0.90 25.88
C GLY A 71 -15.26 -1.10 24.59
N CYS A 72 -14.35 -2.09 24.58
CA CYS A 72 -13.59 -2.52 23.42
C CYS A 72 -13.52 -4.05 23.39
N ASP A 73 -14.08 -4.63 22.35
CA ASP A 73 -14.10 -6.07 22.10
C ASP A 73 -13.20 -6.39 20.90
N ILE A 74 -12.33 -7.40 21.05
CA ILE A 74 -11.53 -7.91 19.93
C ILE A 74 -12.38 -8.90 19.14
N ILE A 75 -12.73 -8.54 17.92
CA ILE A 75 -13.57 -9.34 17.01
C ILE A 75 -12.75 -10.11 15.97
N ALA A 76 -11.49 -9.73 15.76
CA ALA A 76 -10.53 -10.47 14.97
C ALA A 76 -9.12 -10.36 15.62
N PRO A 77 -8.60 -11.42 16.24
CA PRO A 77 -7.30 -11.36 16.90
C PRO A 77 -6.16 -11.28 15.88
N SER A 78 -5.07 -10.59 16.23
CA SER A 78 -3.87 -10.48 15.40
C SER A 78 -3.04 -11.76 15.33
N GLY A 79 -3.29 -12.70 16.24
CA GLY A 79 -2.42 -13.86 16.51
C GLY A 79 -1.50 -13.66 17.71
N HIS A 80 -1.44 -12.44 18.27
CA HIS A 80 -0.60 -12.10 19.42
C HIS A 80 -1.39 -11.28 20.46
N GLY A 81 -1.57 -11.84 21.65
CA GLY A 81 -2.46 -11.25 22.67
C GLY A 81 -1.99 -9.90 23.23
N ASP A 82 -0.69 -9.61 23.19
CA ASP A 82 -0.15 -8.30 23.60
C ASP A 82 -0.45 -7.19 22.57
N LEU A 83 -0.41 -7.49 21.27
CA LEU A 83 -0.84 -6.57 20.21
C LEU A 83 -2.35 -6.28 20.29
N ASP A 84 -3.15 -7.30 20.62
CA ASP A 84 -4.60 -7.14 20.79
C ASP A 84 -4.93 -6.31 22.05
N ALA A 85 -4.25 -6.59 23.16
CA ALA A 85 -4.44 -5.86 24.41
C ALA A 85 -4.05 -4.39 24.29
N VAL A 86 -2.89 -4.10 23.68
CA VAL A 86 -2.42 -2.71 23.52
C VAL A 86 -3.34 -1.92 22.58
N THR A 87 -3.89 -2.58 21.54
CA THR A 87 -4.88 -1.98 20.64
C THR A 87 -6.10 -1.46 21.41
N CYS A 88 -6.75 -2.31 22.22
CA CYS A 88 -7.91 -1.86 22.99
C CYS A 88 -7.55 -0.80 24.03
N GLN A 89 -6.41 -0.94 24.72
CA GLN A 89 -5.97 0.03 25.71
C GLN A 89 -5.85 1.44 25.11
N LEU A 90 -5.15 1.57 23.98
CA LEU A 90 -4.87 2.87 23.35
C LEU A 90 -6.14 3.50 22.80
N ILE A 91 -6.99 2.70 22.15
CA ILE A 91 -8.21 3.19 21.53
C ILE A 91 -9.21 3.65 22.58
N MET A 92 -9.36 2.92 23.69
CA MET A 92 -10.18 3.36 24.82
C MET A 92 -9.69 4.71 25.39
N GLN A 93 -8.38 4.96 25.40
CA GLN A 93 -7.81 6.20 25.93
C GLN A 93 -7.95 7.39 24.96
N ARG A 94 -7.72 7.16 23.67
CA ARG A 94 -7.52 8.22 22.67
C ARG A 94 -8.69 8.45 21.74
N ALA A 95 -9.54 7.44 21.52
CA ALA A 95 -10.66 7.58 20.60
C ALA A 95 -11.73 8.53 21.16
N ARG A 96 -12.20 9.42 20.30
CA ARG A 96 -13.27 10.37 20.61
C ARG A 96 -14.25 10.37 19.45
N PHE A 97 -15.54 10.41 19.75
CA PHE A 97 -16.63 10.38 18.78
C PHE A 97 -17.53 11.58 18.92
N THR A 98 -18.11 12.01 17.80
CA THR A 98 -19.32 12.83 17.81
C THR A 98 -20.50 11.88 17.96
N PRO A 99 -21.29 11.96 19.05
CA PRO A 99 -22.45 11.09 19.24
C PRO A 99 -23.45 11.20 18.10
N GLY A 100 -24.15 10.10 17.81
CA GLY A 100 -25.33 10.16 16.95
C GLY A 100 -26.44 10.97 17.62
N ARG A 101 -27.44 11.41 16.85
CA ARG A 101 -28.65 12.05 17.41
C ARG A 101 -29.90 11.31 16.99
N ASN A 102 -30.79 11.01 17.94
CA ASN A 102 -32.08 10.39 17.63
C ASN A 102 -33.06 11.40 16.99
N ALA A 103 -34.26 10.96 16.57
CA ALA A 103 -35.32 11.82 16.00
C ALA A 103 -35.79 12.96 16.93
N ARG A 104 -35.50 12.88 18.22
CA ARG A 104 -35.79 13.93 19.21
C ARG A 104 -34.63 14.91 19.39
N GLY A 105 -33.52 14.71 18.67
CA GLY A 105 -32.30 15.50 18.74
C GLY A 105 -31.38 15.14 19.91
N GLU A 106 -31.69 14.09 20.69
CA GLU A 106 -30.90 13.67 21.86
C GLU A 106 -29.67 12.90 21.42
N ALA A 107 -28.54 13.11 22.12
CA ALA A 107 -27.31 12.38 21.84
C ALA A 107 -27.47 10.90 22.21
N VAL A 108 -27.12 10.02 21.29
CA VAL A 108 -27.15 8.56 21.48
C VAL A 108 -25.79 7.96 21.17
N GLY A 109 -25.40 6.99 22.00
CA GLY A 109 -24.22 6.17 21.77
C GLY A 109 -24.43 5.16 20.63
N GLY A 110 -23.44 4.30 20.41
CA GLY A 110 -23.50 3.31 19.36
C GLY A 110 -22.28 2.41 19.33
N THR A 111 -22.12 1.65 18.25
CA THR A 111 -20.97 0.77 18.03
C THR A 111 -20.11 1.25 16.86
N TYR A 112 -18.79 1.07 16.96
CA TYR A 112 -17.85 1.40 15.89
C TYR A 112 -16.80 0.30 15.77
N SER A 113 -16.56 -0.21 14.55
CA SER A 113 -15.57 -1.26 14.33
C SER A 113 -14.51 -0.79 13.34
N ASN A 114 -13.26 -1.15 13.60
CA ASN A 114 -12.13 -0.89 12.72
C ASN A 114 -11.01 -1.91 12.99
N ARG A 115 -9.85 -1.76 12.34
CA ARG A 115 -8.69 -2.64 12.47
C ARG A 115 -7.40 -1.83 12.64
N ILE A 116 -6.47 -2.38 13.41
CA ILE A 116 -5.10 -1.88 13.55
C ILE A 116 -4.16 -2.94 12.98
N ARG A 117 -3.24 -2.52 12.09
CA ARG A 117 -2.19 -3.36 11.54
C ARG A 117 -0.89 -3.08 12.28
N TRP A 118 -0.37 -4.09 12.95
CA TRP A 118 0.94 -4.11 13.57
C TRP A 118 1.92 -4.72 12.58
N GLN A 119 2.76 -3.88 11.99
CA GLN A 119 3.72 -4.31 10.98
C GLN A 119 5.07 -3.66 11.24
N ILE A 120 6.11 -4.46 11.15
CA ILE A 120 7.51 -4.09 11.18
C ILE A 120 7.93 -3.91 9.72
N PRO A 121 8.48 -2.75 9.35
CA PRO A 121 8.98 -2.56 8.00
C PRO A 121 10.09 -3.57 7.66
N GLY A 122 9.80 -4.51 6.74
CA GLY A 122 10.78 -5.21 5.90
C GLY A 122 11.08 -6.68 6.22
N LYS A 123 10.36 -7.61 5.57
CA LYS A 123 10.90 -8.90 5.09
C LYS A 123 10.43 -9.17 3.65
N GLY A 124 10.80 -8.29 2.74
CA GLY A 124 10.56 -8.46 1.30
C GLY A 124 11.78 -7.99 0.53
N THR A 125 12.51 -8.92 -0.06
CA THR A 125 13.38 -8.63 -1.20
C THR A 125 12.56 -7.90 -2.26
N TYR A 126 12.95 -6.68 -2.62
CA TYR A 126 12.41 -6.00 -3.79
C TYR A 126 13.39 -6.21 -4.96
N PRO A 127 13.15 -7.15 -5.88
CA PRO A 127 13.75 -7.04 -7.20
C PRO A 127 13.17 -5.78 -7.87
N VAL A 128 14.06 -4.96 -8.41
CA VAL A 128 13.77 -3.74 -9.16
C VAL A 128 12.71 -4.02 -10.24
N ALA A 129 11.54 -3.38 -10.16
CA ALA A 129 10.56 -3.40 -11.24
C ALA A 129 10.88 -2.32 -12.27
N VAL A 130 11.33 -2.74 -13.45
CA VAL A 130 11.50 -1.87 -14.63
C VAL A 130 10.14 -1.72 -15.32
N ALA A 131 9.75 -0.48 -15.65
CA ALA A 131 8.51 -0.08 -16.35
C ALA A 131 7.18 0.02 -15.55
N GLY A 132 7.25 0.37 -14.26
CA GLY A 132 6.33 1.39 -13.73
C GLY A 132 4.87 1.02 -13.43
N PHE A 133 4.57 -0.18 -12.92
CA PHE A 133 3.39 -0.37 -12.08
C PHE A 133 3.61 -1.45 -11.02
N GLY A 134 3.52 -1.04 -9.75
CA GLY A 134 3.49 -1.92 -8.58
C GLY A 134 2.70 -1.23 -7.48
N LEU A 135 1.59 -1.84 -7.05
CA LEU A 135 0.83 -1.37 -5.90
C LEU A 135 1.45 -1.99 -4.64
N ASP A 136 1.88 -1.15 -3.70
CA ASP A 136 2.23 -1.58 -2.36
C ASP A 136 0.94 -1.79 -1.55
N PRO A 137 0.59 -3.03 -1.14
CA PRO A 137 -0.61 -3.30 -0.34
C PRO A 137 -0.53 -2.75 1.10
N ALA A 138 0.56 -2.09 1.50
CA ALA A 138 0.61 -1.30 2.73
C ALA A 138 -0.26 -0.02 2.69
N GLN A 139 -0.90 0.31 1.55
CA GLN A 139 -1.65 1.55 1.33
C GLN A 139 -3.10 1.64 1.84
N GLU A 140 -3.60 0.68 2.62
CA GLU A 140 -4.93 0.81 3.26
C GLU A 140 -4.84 0.91 4.78
N SER A 141 -4.18 1.96 5.27
CA SER A 141 -4.42 2.56 6.60
C SER A 141 -3.86 3.98 6.60
N TRP A 142 -4.68 4.95 6.19
CA TRP A 142 -4.32 6.37 6.12
C TRP A 142 -4.41 7.04 7.51
N PRO A 143 -3.65 8.13 7.78
CA PRO A 143 -3.12 9.18 6.88
C PRO A 143 -1.87 8.85 6.05
N ARG A 144 -1.61 9.65 5.00
CA ARG A 144 -0.56 9.51 3.98
C ARG A 144 0.84 9.64 4.54
N GLY A 145 1.65 8.58 4.48
CA GLY A 145 3.07 8.63 4.87
C GLY A 145 3.92 9.51 3.95
N ALA A 146 5.06 9.99 4.44
CA ALA A 146 6.02 10.75 3.64
C ALA A 146 6.66 9.86 2.57
N ILE A 147 6.91 10.42 1.38
CA ILE A 147 7.42 9.67 0.22
C ILE A 147 8.75 10.29 -0.23
N PRO A 148 9.82 9.51 -0.49
CA PRO A 148 11.08 10.07 -0.99
C PRO A 148 10.89 10.86 -2.29
N ASP A 149 11.42 12.08 -2.32
CA ASP A 149 11.40 12.92 -3.52
C ASP A 149 12.34 12.34 -4.60
N ASP A 150 12.13 12.68 -5.88
CA ASP A 150 13.03 12.23 -6.95
C ASP A 150 14.48 12.74 -6.80
N ALA A 151 14.69 13.83 -6.05
CA ALA A 151 16.02 14.26 -5.62
C ALA A 151 16.69 13.28 -4.66
N PHE A 152 15.93 12.63 -3.78
CA PHE A 152 16.43 11.62 -2.86
C PHE A 152 17.04 10.42 -3.61
N LYS A 153 16.43 10.04 -4.74
CA LYS A 153 16.89 8.92 -5.59
C LYS A 153 18.22 9.19 -6.31
N ARG A 154 18.70 10.44 -6.30
CA ARG A 154 19.94 10.85 -6.99
C ARG A 154 21.15 10.96 -6.07
N ILE A 155 20.99 10.70 -4.77
CA ILE A 155 22.10 10.64 -3.82
C ILE A 155 22.98 9.43 -4.21
N ASP A 156 24.28 9.66 -4.43
CA ASP A 156 25.26 8.61 -4.72
C ASP A 156 26.00 8.20 -3.43
N PRO A 157 25.70 7.02 -2.85
CA PRO A 157 26.36 6.58 -1.62
C PRO A 157 27.89 6.50 -1.74
N ALA A 158 28.44 6.21 -2.93
CA ALA A 158 29.89 6.12 -3.11
C ALA A 158 30.57 7.50 -3.00
N ALA A 159 29.90 8.56 -3.46
CA ALA A 159 30.37 9.94 -3.35
C ALA A 159 30.39 10.44 -1.90
N HIS A 160 29.46 9.97 -1.07
CA HIS A 160 29.33 10.37 0.34
C HIS A 160 30.01 9.41 1.33
N TYR A 161 30.76 8.42 0.83
CA TYR A 161 31.43 7.44 1.66
C TYR A 161 32.48 8.09 2.59
N PRO A 162 32.41 7.90 3.92
CA PRO A 162 33.39 8.49 4.84
C PRO A 162 34.81 8.03 4.55
N ALA A 163 35.75 8.98 4.45
CA ALA A 163 37.15 8.66 4.14
C ALA A 163 37.80 7.72 5.17
N ALA A 164 37.46 7.87 6.45
CA ALA A 164 37.95 7.00 7.53
C ALA A 164 37.44 5.56 7.39
N ALA A 165 36.13 5.38 7.18
CA ALA A 165 35.52 4.06 6.95
C ALA A 165 36.08 3.39 5.69
N ARG A 166 36.29 4.18 4.62
CA ARG A 166 36.90 3.70 3.37
C ARG A 166 38.33 3.21 3.59
N ALA A 167 39.14 3.94 4.35
CA ALA A 167 40.51 3.54 4.68
C ALA A 167 40.55 2.27 5.56
N ALA A 168 39.58 2.13 6.46
CA ALA A 168 39.42 0.96 7.33
C ALA A 168 38.75 -0.25 6.64
N ARG A 169 38.30 -0.09 5.38
CA ARG A 169 37.53 -1.08 4.62
C ARG A 169 36.26 -1.55 5.35
N GLU A 170 35.65 -0.66 6.09
CA GLU A 170 34.37 -0.91 6.75
C GLU A 170 33.27 -0.94 5.69
N GLU A 171 32.22 -1.74 5.88
CA GLU A 171 31.01 -1.81 5.05
C GLU A 171 29.85 -2.19 5.98
N GLY A 172 28.61 -1.89 5.59
CA GLY A 172 27.47 -2.30 6.40
C GLY A 172 26.18 -1.62 6.03
N VAL A 173 25.13 -2.01 6.74
CA VAL A 173 23.77 -1.51 6.56
C VAL A 173 23.33 -0.79 7.83
N VAL A 174 22.96 0.47 7.70
CA VAL A 174 22.43 1.29 8.80
C VAL A 174 20.91 1.24 8.74
N HIS A 175 20.26 0.84 9.83
CA HIS A 175 18.81 0.93 9.96
C HIS A 175 18.47 2.15 10.81
N MET A 176 17.67 3.06 10.27
CA MET A 176 17.39 4.34 10.92
C MET A 176 15.93 4.76 10.79
N GLU A 177 15.52 5.61 11.70
CA GLU A 177 14.23 6.29 11.71
C GLU A 177 14.45 7.77 11.40
N LEU A 178 13.77 8.24 10.35
CA LEU A 178 13.80 9.62 9.91
C LEU A 178 12.51 10.32 10.32
N ASN A 179 12.65 11.46 10.97
CA ASN A 179 11.54 12.35 11.28
C ASN A 179 11.45 13.41 10.17
N ILE A 180 10.38 13.37 9.41
CA ILE A 180 10.10 14.27 8.30
C ILE A 180 9.15 15.37 8.78
N ASP A 181 9.50 16.62 8.58
CA ASP A 181 8.62 17.74 8.92
C ASP A 181 7.50 17.94 7.88
N SER A 182 6.60 18.88 8.15
CA SER A 182 5.49 19.21 7.25
C SER A 182 5.94 19.88 5.94
N ALA A 183 7.21 20.26 5.81
CA ALA A 183 7.79 20.76 4.57
C ALA A 183 8.47 19.64 3.75
N GLY A 184 8.56 18.42 4.29
CA GLY A 184 9.22 17.29 3.63
C GLY A 184 10.73 17.23 3.87
N GLN A 185 11.24 17.95 4.88
CA GLN A 185 12.65 17.93 5.26
C GLN A 185 12.89 16.95 6.41
N VAL A 186 14.08 16.33 6.43
CA VAL A 186 14.50 15.45 7.53
C VAL A 186 14.87 16.32 8.75
N ALA A 187 13.92 16.48 9.67
CA ALA A 187 14.11 17.19 10.93
C ALA A 187 14.82 16.35 12.00
N GLY A 188 14.83 15.03 11.86
CA GLY A 188 15.50 14.13 12.80
C GLY A 188 15.94 12.82 12.15
N CYS A 189 17.01 12.22 12.67
CA CYS A 189 17.48 10.90 12.28
C CYS A 189 17.99 10.17 13.53
N LYS A 190 17.51 8.94 13.74
CA LYS A 190 17.88 8.05 14.84
C LYS A 190 18.26 6.69 14.29
N VAL A 191 19.45 6.20 14.62
CA VAL A 191 19.86 4.84 14.27
C VAL A 191 19.21 3.86 15.24
N ASN A 192 18.48 2.89 14.69
CA ASN A 192 17.79 1.84 15.44
C ASN A 192 18.62 0.55 15.50
N GLU A 193 19.33 0.23 14.41
CA GLU A 193 20.31 -0.85 14.34
C GLU A 193 21.56 -0.35 13.61
N SER A 194 22.71 -0.50 14.27
CA SER A 194 24.02 -0.02 13.80
C SER A 194 24.56 -0.89 12.68
N SER A 195 25.29 -0.29 11.74
CA SER A 195 26.05 -1.02 10.72
C SER A 195 27.33 -1.66 11.24
N LEU A 196 27.52 -1.75 12.57
CA LEU A 196 28.75 -2.14 13.25
C LEU A 196 29.93 -1.16 13.06
N SER A 197 29.68 0.01 12.48
CA SER A 197 30.62 1.13 12.40
C SER A 197 29.92 2.43 12.75
N ALA A 198 30.35 3.04 13.87
CA ALA A 198 29.82 4.33 14.30
C ALA A 198 30.05 5.45 13.27
N THR A 199 31.12 5.33 12.45
CA THR A 199 31.41 6.32 11.41
C THR A 199 30.43 6.23 10.24
N LEU A 200 30.03 5.01 9.86
CA LEU A 200 29.02 4.76 8.82
C LEU A 200 27.61 5.14 9.30
N ASP A 201 27.30 4.88 10.58
CA ASP A 201 26.04 5.27 11.22
C ASP A 201 25.86 6.79 11.24
N GLU A 202 26.89 7.51 11.73
CA GLU A 202 26.88 8.98 11.80
C GLU A 202 26.78 9.60 10.40
N ALA A 203 27.54 9.08 9.45
CA ALA A 203 27.53 9.57 8.07
C ALA A 203 26.17 9.40 7.40
N ALA A 204 25.49 8.27 7.64
CA ALA A 204 24.19 8.04 7.04
C ALA A 204 23.13 9.02 7.57
N CYS A 205 23.10 9.26 8.89
CA CYS A 205 22.20 10.28 9.44
C CYS A 205 22.57 11.71 9.00
N ALA A 206 23.86 12.03 8.88
CA ALA A 206 24.30 13.33 8.39
C ALA A 206 23.82 13.57 6.95
N LEU A 207 23.99 12.57 6.07
CA LEU A 207 23.57 12.63 4.67
C LEU A 207 22.05 12.79 4.53
N MET A 208 21.26 12.04 5.31
CA MET A 208 19.80 12.17 5.28
C MET A 208 19.34 13.55 5.76
N ARG A 209 20.00 14.16 6.75
CA ARG A 209 19.66 15.51 7.20
C ARG A 209 20.04 16.60 6.20
N SER A 210 21.12 16.43 5.44
CA SER A 210 21.58 17.44 4.48
C SER A 210 20.90 17.34 3.12
N GLU A 211 20.67 16.13 2.63
CA GLU A 211 20.22 15.88 1.25
C GLU A 211 18.91 15.09 1.16
N GLY A 212 18.43 14.55 2.29
CA GLY A 212 17.16 13.86 2.35
C GLY A 212 15.98 14.80 2.10
N LYS A 213 15.31 14.62 0.97
CA LYS A 213 14.08 15.35 0.62
C LYS A 213 12.94 14.38 0.39
N PHE A 214 11.78 14.73 0.93
CA PHE A 214 10.57 13.94 0.87
C PHE A 214 9.39 14.82 0.46
N LEU A 215 8.40 14.22 -0.17
CA LEU A 215 7.05 14.73 -0.09
C LEU A 215 6.55 14.50 1.34
N PRO A 216 6.06 15.53 2.03
CA PRO A 216 5.62 15.40 3.43
C PRO A 216 4.46 14.41 3.55
N ALA A 217 4.29 13.87 4.75
CA ALA A 217 3.09 13.11 5.08
C ALA A 217 1.85 13.99 4.88
N LEU A 218 0.71 13.43 4.48
CA LEU A 218 -0.54 14.17 4.35
C LEU A 218 -1.58 13.63 5.34
N ASP A 219 -2.27 14.52 6.03
CA ASP A 219 -3.38 14.16 6.90
C ASP A 219 -4.62 13.69 6.10
N SER A 220 -5.71 13.38 6.80
CA SER A 220 -6.98 12.94 6.20
C SER A 220 -7.62 13.99 5.28
N ASP A 221 -7.28 15.26 5.44
CA ASP A 221 -7.76 16.37 4.61
C ASP A 221 -6.80 16.65 3.44
N GLY A 222 -5.71 15.88 3.32
CA GLY A 222 -4.68 16.05 2.31
C GLY A 222 -3.70 17.18 2.60
N LYS A 223 -3.66 17.71 3.82
CA LYS A 223 -2.70 18.77 4.20
C LYS A 223 -1.37 18.18 4.65
N PRO A 224 -0.23 18.82 4.33
CA PRO A 224 1.08 18.42 4.83
C PRO A 224 1.17 18.38 6.35
N THR A 225 1.70 17.28 6.87
CA THR A 225 1.92 17.02 8.29
C THR A 225 3.27 16.32 8.50
N LYS A 226 3.70 16.19 9.76
CA LYS A 226 4.93 15.49 10.13
C LYS A 226 4.75 13.98 9.92
N GLY A 227 5.83 13.30 9.54
CA GLY A 227 5.85 11.86 9.33
C GLY A 227 7.11 11.21 9.88
N ILE A 228 7.03 9.91 10.15
CA ILE A 228 8.18 9.09 10.53
C ILE A 228 8.40 8.06 9.43
N VAL A 229 9.64 7.91 8.98
CA VAL A 229 10.04 6.96 7.94
C VAL A 229 11.11 6.05 8.50
N ALA A 230 10.84 4.75 8.54
CA ALA A 230 11.88 3.75 8.74
C ALA A 230 12.65 3.58 7.42
N ALA A 231 13.96 3.76 7.45
CA ALA A 231 14.83 3.73 6.29
C ALA A 231 16.06 2.85 6.54
N THR A 232 16.56 2.27 5.47
CA THR A 232 17.78 1.46 5.48
C THR A 232 18.78 2.09 4.51
N PHE A 233 20.02 2.26 4.94
CA PHE A 233 21.09 2.84 4.13
C PHE A 233 22.28 1.88 4.05
N GLN A 234 22.66 1.48 2.84
CA GLN A 234 23.75 0.52 2.62
C GLN A 234 25.03 1.22 2.17
N TRP A 235 26.11 0.99 2.91
CA TRP A 235 27.46 1.37 2.53
C TRP A 235 28.19 0.16 1.96
N SER A 236 28.63 0.26 0.70
CA SER A 236 29.45 -0.75 0.04
C SER A 236 30.66 -0.12 -0.65
N LEU A 237 31.79 -0.80 -0.57
CA LEU A 237 33.02 -0.44 -1.25
C LEU A 237 33.02 -1.07 -2.65
N PRO A 238 33.55 -0.37 -3.66
CA PRO A 238 33.83 -0.98 -4.95
C PRO A 238 34.79 -2.17 -4.72
N ARG A 239 34.41 -3.36 -5.20
CA ARG A 239 35.34 -4.50 -5.18
C ARG A 239 36.55 -4.15 -6.05
N GLU A 240 37.74 -4.14 -5.48
CA GLU A 240 38.98 -3.91 -6.23
C GLU A 240 39.15 -5.01 -7.28
N GLY A 241 38.87 -4.66 -8.54
CA GLY A 241 38.96 -5.55 -9.68
C GLY A 241 38.63 -4.81 -10.96
N THR A 242 39.69 -4.40 -11.67
CA THR A 242 39.75 -3.74 -12.99
C THR A 242 39.48 -2.24 -13.00
N GLY A 243 40.55 -1.47 -13.18
CA GLY A 243 40.48 -0.05 -13.51
C GLY A 243 39.98 0.16 -14.94
N GLY A 244 39.29 1.27 -15.16
CA GLY A 244 38.88 1.76 -16.47
C GLY A 244 37.63 2.62 -16.41
N ASP A 245 37.83 3.92 -16.18
CA ASP A 245 36.93 5.07 -16.39
C ASP A 245 35.51 5.09 -15.79
N ALA A 246 35.18 6.28 -15.28
CA ALA A 246 33.91 6.62 -14.64
C ALA A 246 32.72 6.43 -15.60
N GLY A 247 31.94 5.39 -15.35
CA GLY A 247 30.65 5.13 -15.96
C GLY A 247 29.98 4.00 -15.20
N VAL A 248 28.69 4.16 -14.90
CA VAL A 248 27.85 3.15 -14.23
C VAL A 248 28.12 1.76 -14.84
N SER A 249 28.66 0.84 -14.04
CA SER A 249 28.98 -0.52 -14.48
C SER A 249 27.71 -1.36 -14.59
N ILE A 250 27.03 -1.26 -15.73
CA ILE A 250 26.04 -2.25 -16.18
C ILE A 250 26.81 -3.54 -16.50
N PRO A 251 26.38 -4.73 -16.06
CA PRO A 251 27.04 -5.98 -16.41
C PRO A 251 27.22 -6.06 -17.93
N SER A 252 28.49 -6.20 -18.35
CA SER A 252 28.91 -6.25 -19.75
C SER A 252 28.47 -7.55 -20.42
N SER A 253 27.17 -7.71 -20.64
CA SER A 253 26.55 -8.65 -21.58
C SER A 253 25.02 -8.53 -21.62
N ALA A 254 24.37 -7.59 -20.91
CA ALA A 254 22.94 -7.35 -21.11
C ALA A 254 22.76 -6.71 -22.49
N ALA A 255 22.55 -7.53 -23.52
CA ALA A 255 22.18 -7.06 -24.84
C ALA A 255 20.97 -6.13 -24.73
N PHE A 256 20.96 -5.04 -25.52
CA PHE A 256 19.83 -4.13 -25.56
C PHE A 256 18.55 -4.94 -25.82
N PRO A 257 17.47 -4.80 -25.01
CA PRO A 257 16.30 -5.66 -25.10
C PRO A 257 15.61 -5.67 -26.47
N LEU A 258 15.84 -4.64 -27.29
CA LEU A 258 15.34 -4.49 -28.67
C LEU A 258 16.49 -4.55 -29.70
N GLY A 259 17.46 -5.43 -29.48
CA GLY A 259 18.67 -5.54 -30.33
C GLY A 259 18.51 -6.35 -31.62
N GLU A 260 17.34 -6.95 -31.88
CA GLU A 260 17.04 -7.69 -33.11
C GLU A 260 15.79 -7.07 -33.75
N PRO A 261 15.78 -6.76 -35.07
CA PRO A 261 14.59 -6.30 -35.76
C PRO A 261 13.50 -7.37 -35.73
N GLY A 262 12.24 -6.96 -35.79
CA GLY A 262 11.13 -7.90 -35.72
C GLY A 262 9.77 -7.24 -35.93
N SER A 263 8.75 -8.07 -36.07
CA SER A 263 7.37 -7.63 -36.21
C SER A 263 6.46 -8.46 -35.33
N ALA A 264 5.38 -7.86 -34.84
CA ALA A 264 4.35 -8.54 -34.09
C ALA A 264 2.97 -8.10 -34.61
N THR A 265 2.12 -9.06 -34.91
CA THR A 265 0.72 -8.84 -35.28
C THR A 265 -0.17 -9.59 -34.30
N MET A 266 -1.08 -8.86 -33.68
CA MET A 266 -2.12 -9.41 -32.83
C MET A 266 -3.48 -9.10 -33.42
N THR A 267 -4.34 -10.11 -33.54
CA THR A 267 -5.72 -9.99 -33.97
C THR A 267 -6.63 -10.49 -32.88
N VAL A 268 -7.53 -9.65 -32.37
CA VAL A 268 -8.50 -9.99 -31.32
C VAL A 268 -9.91 -9.77 -31.86
N GLN A 269 -10.78 -10.76 -31.72
CA GLN A 269 -12.19 -10.63 -32.04
C GLN A 269 -13.00 -10.48 -30.75
N VAL A 270 -13.62 -9.32 -30.56
CA VAL A 270 -14.47 -9.02 -29.42
C VAL A 270 -15.93 -9.08 -29.86
N GLY A 271 -16.73 -9.90 -29.19
CA GLY A 271 -18.17 -10.04 -29.40
C GLY A 271 -18.95 -8.81 -28.94
N ALA A 272 -20.20 -8.68 -29.39
CA ALA A 272 -21.11 -7.61 -28.96
C ALA A 272 -21.49 -7.67 -27.46
N ASP A 273 -21.21 -8.80 -26.81
CA ASP A 273 -21.34 -9.00 -25.36
C ASP A 273 -20.06 -8.62 -24.57
N GLY A 274 -19.00 -8.21 -25.28
CA GLY A 274 -17.73 -7.78 -24.69
C GLY A 274 -16.76 -8.92 -24.41
N ARG A 275 -17.08 -10.16 -24.84
CA ARG A 275 -16.17 -11.30 -24.69
C ARG A 275 -15.19 -11.38 -25.85
N VAL A 276 -13.96 -11.82 -25.57
CA VAL A 276 -13.01 -12.21 -26.61
C VAL A 276 -13.41 -13.59 -27.14
N VAL A 277 -13.73 -13.66 -28.43
CA VAL A 277 -14.20 -14.88 -29.11
C VAL A 277 -13.05 -15.59 -29.84
N ASP A 278 -12.08 -14.82 -30.34
CA ASP A 278 -10.89 -15.33 -31.02
C ASP A 278 -9.70 -14.39 -30.72
N CYS A 279 -8.52 -14.95 -30.54
CA CYS A 279 -7.28 -14.19 -30.44
C CYS A 279 -6.16 -14.94 -31.17
N ARG A 280 -5.49 -14.23 -32.09
CA ARG A 280 -4.34 -14.74 -32.83
C ARG A 280 -3.17 -13.80 -32.68
N PHE A 281 -2.02 -14.38 -32.36
CA PHE A 281 -0.75 -13.66 -32.27
C PHE A 281 0.26 -14.33 -33.20
N SER A 282 0.97 -13.52 -33.97
CA SER A 282 2.07 -13.95 -34.82
C SER A 282 3.19 -12.93 -34.74
N ASN A 283 4.42 -13.39 -34.60
CA ASN A 283 5.58 -12.52 -34.56
C ASN A 283 6.75 -13.08 -35.37
N THR A 284 7.71 -12.21 -35.66
CA THR A 284 9.02 -12.57 -36.20
C THR A 284 10.10 -12.16 -35.19
N GLY A 285 11.01 -13.09 -34.87
CA GLY A 285 12.05 -12.89 -33.85
C GLY A 285 11.52 -12.97 -32.42
N LYS A 286 12.21 -12.27 -31.49
CA LYS A 286 11.84 -12.21 -30.05
C LYS A 286 10.90 -11.05 -29.73
N PHE A 287 10.58 -10.20 -30.71
CA PHE A 287 9.73 -9.03 -30.53
C PHE A 287 8.27 -9.43 -30.23
N GLY A 288 7.68 -8.81 -29.20
CA GLY A 288 6.29 -9.04 -28.79
C GLY A 288 6.01 -10.33 -28.01
N ALA A 289 7.01 -11.21 -27.80
CA ALA A 289 6.88 -12.40 -26.97
C ALA A 289 7.36 -12.11 -25.54
N ALA A 290 6.61 -12.56 -24.52
CA ALA A 290 7.02 -12.43 -23.13
C ALA A 290 8.02 -13.54 -22.74
N PRO A 291 8.80 -13.36 -21.64
CA PRO A 291 9.59 -14.44 -21.07
C PRO A 291 8.71 -15.68 -20.82
N ASN A 292 9.24 -16.87 -21.08
CA ASN A 292 8.54 -18.17 -20.96
C ASN A 292 7.54 -18.51 -22.10
N GLY A 293 7.57 -17.78 -23.22
CA GLY A 293 6.78 -18.13 -24.41
C GLY A 293 5.30 -17.75 -24.32
N MET A 294 4.91 -16.96 -23.32
CA MET A 294 3.58 -16.38 -23.24
C MET A 294 3.38 -15.35 -24.35
N THR A 295 2.17 -15.33 -24.89
CA THR A 295 1.73 -14.38 -25.89
C THR A 295 0.77 -13.36 -25.29
N PRO A 296 0.58 -12.20 -25.93
CA PRO A 296 -0.48 -11.27 -25.54
C PRO A 296 -1.87 -11.92 -25.45
N CYS A 297 -2.17 -12.93 -26.29
CA CYS A 297 -3.44 -13.66 -26.25
C CYS A 297 -3.68 -14.41 -24.94
N ASP A 298 -2.63 -14.87 -24.27
CA ASP A 298 -2.72 -15.53 -22.95
C ASP A 298 -3.08 -14.52 -21.85
N THR A 299 -2.79 -13.24 -22.08
CA THR A 299 -3.07 -12.14 -21.13
C THR A 299 -4.49 -11.60 -21.28
N PHE A 300 -5.06 -11.66 -22.48
CA PHE A 300 -6.49 -11.42 -22.70
C PHE A 300 -7.29 -12.61 -22.17
N GLY A 301 -7.39 -12.69 -20.84
CA GLY A 301 -7.96 -13.84 -20.15
C GLY A 301 -9.31 -14.24 -20.74
N ALA A 302 -9.47 -15.52 -21.07
CA ALA A 302 -10.70 -16.09 -21.65
C ALA A 302 -11.97 -15.80 -20.82
N GLN A 303 -11.83 -15.35 -19.57
CA GLN A 303 -12.91 -15.01 -18.65
C GLN A 303 -13.18 -13.49 -18.48
N ALA A 304 -12.31 -12.62 -19.01
CA ALA A 304 -12.47 -11.17 -18.89
C ALA A 304 -13.61 -10.66 -19.80
N ARG A 305 -14.48 -9.81 -19.26
CA ARG A 305 -15.50 -9.09 -20.03
C ARG A 305 -15.06 -7.65 -20.22
N TYR A 306 -14.83 -7.27 -21.47
CA TYR A 306 -14.48 -5.91 -21.86
C TYR A 306 -15.75 -5.10 -22.14
N GLN A 307 -15.65 -3.77 -22.11
CA GLN A 307 -16.75 -2.95 -22.60
C GLN A 307 -16.94 -3.21 -24.10
N PRO A 308 -18.16 -3.56 -24.56
CA PRO A 308 -18.41 -3.80 -25.97
C PRO A 308 -18.22 -2.52 -26.79
N PHE A 309 -17.73 -2.67 -28.02
CA PHE A 309 -17.71 -1.56 -28.96
C PHE A 309 -19.14 -1.12 -29.29
N VAL A 310 -19.33 0.18 -29.48
CA VAL A 310 -20.61 0.75 -29.90
C VAL A 310 -20.49 1.35 -31.30
N ASP A 311 -21.57 1.27 -32.08
CA ASP A 311 -21.69 2.00 -33.34
C ASP A 311 -22.13 3.47 -33.10
N GLU A 312 -22.28 4.24 -34.18
CA GLU A 312 -22.68 5.65 -34.14
C GLU A 312 -24.04 5.89 -33.46
N ASN A 313 -24.88 4.86 -33.35
CA ASN A 313 -26.19 4.91 -32.70
C ASN A 313 -26.16 4.35 -31.27
N GLY A 314 -24.98 4.07 -30.71
CA GLY A 314 -24.81 3.52 -29.37
C GLY A 314 -25.14 2.03 -29.24
N LYS A 315 -25.34 1.31 -30.36
CA LYS A 315 -25.64 -0.13 -30.33
C LYS A 315 -24.34 -0.91 -30.20
N LYS A 316 -24.33 -1.90 -29.30
CA LYS A 316 -23.20 -2.80 -29.09
C LYS A 316 -22.97 -3.67 -30.32
N VAL A 317 -21.74 -3.72 -30.81
CA VAL A 317 -21.32 -4.43 -32.03
C VAL A 317 -20.05 -5.23 -31.81
N ALA A 318 -19.94 -6.36 -32.49
CA ALA A 318 -18.69 -7.13 -32.52
C ALA A 318 -17.65 -6.41 -33.37
N LYS A 319 -16.39 -6.44 -32.94
CA LYS A 319 -15.26 -5.84 -33.68
C LYS A 319 -14.08 -6.80 -33.72
N ARG A 320 -13.34 -6.72 -34.81
CA ARG A 320 -12.01 -7.33 -34.95
C ARG A 320 -10.97 -6.21 -34.81
N VAL A 321 -10.18 -6.30 -33.76
CA VAL A 321 -9.08 -5.38 -33.45
C VAL A 321 -7.79 -6.00 -33.97
N ILE A 322 -7.03 -5.22 -34.75
CA ILE A 322 -5.76 -5.66 -35.31
C ILE A 322 -4.71 -4.66 -34.84
N LEU A 323 -3.72 -5.13 -34.10
CA LEU A 323 -2.55 -4.37 -33.67
C LEU A 323 -1.34 -4.90 -34.42
N GLN A 324 -0.66 -4.03 -35.15
CA GLN A 324 0.58 -4.35 -35.87
C GLN A 324 1.68 -3.43 -35.37
N SER A 325 2.84 -4.01 -35.10
CA SER A 325 4.02 -3.29 -34.63
C SER A 325 5.24 -3.81 -35.37
N GLU A 326 6.12 -2.89 -35.75
CA GLU A 326 7.35 -3.14 -36.47
C GLU A 326 8.50 -2.47 -35.73
N LEU A 327 9.59 -3.21 -35.56
CA LEU A 327 10.83 -2.74 -34.98
C LEU A 327 11.92 -2.78 -36.07
N THR A 328 12.36 -1.59 -36.47
CA THR A 328 13.51 -1.40 -37.35
C THR A 328 14.71 -0.91 -36.53
N ILE A 329 15.91 -1.27 -36.97
CA ILE A 329 17.17 -0.80 -36.39
C ILE A 329 17.93 -0.11 -37.51
N GLU A 330 18.23 1.18 -37.32
CA GLU A 330 18.96 2.01 -38.28
C GLU A 330 20.28 2.49 -37.67
N ASP A 331 21.28 2.70 -38.51
CA ASP A 331 22.56 3.26 -38.08
C ASP A 331 22.37 4.70 -37.59
N ALA A 332 22.96 5.02 -36.44
CA ALA A 332 22.99 6.40 -35.96
C ALA A 332 23.84 7.26 -36.92
N PRO A 333 23.44 8.52 -37.20
CA PRO A 333 24.24 9.43 -38.00
C PRO A 333 25.64 9.59 -37.38
N ALA A 334 26.67 9.58 -38.23
CA ALA A 334 28.04 9.74 -37.79
C ALA A 334 28.17 11.04 -36.97
N ALA A 335 28.77 10.94 -35.78
CA ALA A 335 29.04 12.11 -34.96
C ALA A 335 29.88 13.11 -35.77
N ALA A 336 29.38 14.34 -35.91
CA ALA A 336 30.15 15.43 -36.50
C ALA A 336 31.42 15.62 -35.67
N LYS A 337 32.58 15.49 -36.33
CA LYS A 337 33.90 15.70 -35.71
C LYS A 337 34.12 17.14 -35.30
#